data_AF-A0A968K2Q0-F1
#
_entry.id   AF-A0A968K2Q0-F1
#
_cell.length_a   1.000
_cell.length_b   1.000
_cell.length_c   1.000
_cell.angle_alpha   90.00
_cell.angle_beta   90.00
_cell.angle_gamma   90.00
#
_symmetry.space_group_name_H-M   'P 1'
#
loop_
_entity.id
_entity.type
_entity.pdbx_description
1 polymer ?
#
loop_
_entity_poly.entity_id
_entity_poly.type
_entity_poly.pdbx_seq_one_letter_code
_entity_poly.pdbx_strand_id
1 'polypeptide(L)'
;MLDHVFTDAIGALRDAFEIARLERQAFEERFQIDVLLGDVSWQTSYGLPGEGLPPRVQADVSCGWPTWSQTAYRSWYVDEELGEPPRI
;
A
#
# COMPACT_ATOMS: atom_id res chain seq x y z
N MET A 1 5.49 -5.90 12.19
CA MET A 1 6.26 -4.65 11.98
C MET A 1 5.97 -4.05 10.60
N LEU A 2 5.98 -4.85 9.51
CA LEU A 2 5.53 -4.41 8.17
C LEU A 2 4.05 -3.97 8.14
N ASP A 3 3.18 -4.62 8.92
CA ASP A 3 1.76 -4.22 9.03
C ASP A 3 1.59 -2.77 9.50
N HIS A 4 2.48 -2.28 10.36
CA HIS A 4 2.44 -0.90 10.84
C HIS A 4 2.81 0.07 9.72
N VAL A 5 3.89 -0.18 8.98
CA VAL A 5 4.34 0.71 7.90
C VAL A 5 3.29 0.86 6.79
N PHE A 6 2.67 -0.25 6.37
CA PHE A 6 1.63 -0.19 5.34
C PHE A 6 0.37 0.53 5.84
N THR A 7 -0.05 0.25 7.06
CA THR A 7 -1.20 0.92 7.67
C THR A 7 -0.94 2.41 7.89
N ASP A 8 0.29 2.78 8.26
CA ASP A 8 0.71 4.17 8.43
C ASP A 8 0.71 4.92 7.08
N ALA A 9 1.13 4.27 5.99
CA ALA A 9 1.05 4.84 4.64
C ALA A 9 -0.41 5.10 4.22
N ILE A 10 -1.31 4.16 4.49
CA ILE A 10 -2.75 4.35 4.28
C ILE A 10 -3.27 5.51 5.14
N GLY A 11 -2.87 5.57 6.41
CA GLY A 11 -3.24 6.65 7.34
C GLY A 11 -2.80 8.01 6.83
N ALA A 12 -1.53 8.16 6.47
CA ALA A 12 -0.98 9.41 5.93
C ALA A 12 -1.70 9.87 4.65
N LEU A 13 -2.07 8.93 3.77
CA LEU A 13 -2.84 9.27 2.58
C LEU A 13 -4.26 9.74 2.91
N ARG A 14 -4.92 9.06 3.85
CA ARG A 14 -6.25 9.47 4.35
C ARG A 14 -6.22 10.87 4.92
N ASP A 15 -5.23 11.18 5.75
CA ASP A 15 -5.05 12.51 6.35
C ASP A 15 -4.85 13.58 5.27
N ALA A 16 -4.03 13.28 4.25
CA ALA A 16 -3.80 14.20 3.13
C ALA A 16 -5.09 14.49 2.33
N PHE A 17 -5.94 13.48 2.12
CA PHE A 17 -7.22 13.65 1.44
C PHE A 17 -8.27 14.37 2.29
N GLU A 18 -8.27 14.15 3.61
CA GLU A 18 -9.10 14.92 4.53
C GLU A 18 -8.73 16.41 4.49
N ILE A 19 -7.43 16.73 4.50
CA ILE A 19 -6.93 18.11 4.32
C ILE A 19 -7.40 18.68 2.97
N ALA A 20 -7.40 17.86 1.92
CA ALA A 20 -7.88 18.23 0.59
C ALA A 20 -9.41 18.31 0.46
N ARG A 21 -10.17 18.08 1.55
CA ARG A 21 -11.65 18.09 1.59
C ARG A 21 -12.29 17.07 0.66
N LEU A 22 -11.61 15.96 0.43
CA LEU A 22 -12.18 14.84 -0.31
C LEU A 22 -13.00 13.95 0.62
N GLU A 23 -14.16 13.52 0.14
CA GLU A 23 -15.03 12.57 0.80
C GLU A 23 -14.73 11.16 0.31
N ARG A 24 -14.44 10.28 1.27
CA ARG A 24 -14.26 8.85 1.02
C ARG A 24 -15.57 8.25 0.53
N GLN A 25 -15.52 7.53 -0.58
CA GLN A 25 -16.67 6.77 -1.05
C GLN A 25 -16.78 5.47 -0.26
N ALA A 26 -17.84 5.35 0.55
CA ALA A 26 -18.12 4.13 1.29
C ALA A 26 -18.33 2.97 0.28
N PHE A 27 -17.80 1.79 0.59
CA PHE A 27 -17.94 0.53 -0.18
C PHE A 27 -17.07 0.33 -1.43
N GLU A 28 -16.21 1.28 -1.84
CA GLU A 28 -15.24 1.06 -2.93
C GLU A 28 -13.85 0.63 -2.45
N GLU A 29 -13.64 0.52 -1.15
CA GLU A 29 -12.35 0.12 -0.58
C GLU A 29 -12.08 -1.37 -0.84
N ARG A 30 -10.91 -1.67 -1.42
CA ARG A 30 -10.41 -3.02 -1.65
C ARG A 30 -9.08 -3.18 -0.95
N PHE A 31 -8.96 -4.23 -0.15
CA PHE A 31 -7.71 -4.61 0.49
C PHE A 31 -7.41 -6.05 0.10
N GLN A 32 -6.23 -6.28 -0.45
CA GLN A 32 -5.79 -7.58 -0.94
C GLN A 32 -4.41 -7.90 -0.38
N ILE A 33 -4.24 -9.14 0.07
CA ILE A 33 -2.95 -9.72 0.43
C ILE A 33 -2.73 -10.91 -0.48
N ASP A 34 -1.63 -10.90 -1.22
CA ASP A 34 -1.12 -12.09 -1.89
C ASP A 34 -0.44 -12.98 -0.85
N VAL A 35 -1.05 -14.13 -0.54
CA VAL A 35 -0.52 -15.06 0.47
C VAL A 35 0.74 -15.78 0.00
N LEU A 36 0.94 -15.93 -1.31
CA LEU A 36 2.09 -16.63 -1.88
C LEU A 36 3.32 -15.73 -1.95
N LEU A 37 3.11 -14.48 -2.39
CA LEU A 37 4.20 -13.51 -2.58
C LEU A 37 4.38 -12.57 -1.39
N GLY A 38 3.35 -12.40 -0.56
CA GLY A 38 3.36 -11.44 0.56
C GLY A 38 3.06 -10.00 0.14
N ASP A 39 2.74 -9.77 -1.14
CA ASP A 39 2.36 -8.45 -1.65
C ASP A 39 1.06 -7.98 -0.98
N VAL A 40 1.01 -6.70 -0.61
CA VAL A 40 -0.20 -6.09 -0.05
C VAL A 40 -0.61 -4.92 -0.91
N SER A 41 -1.88 -4.87 -1.29
CA SER A 41 -2.46 -3.73 -1.99
C SER A 41 -3.72 -3.25 -1.30
N TRP A 42 -3.88 -1.93 -1.31
CA TRP A 42 -5.05 -1.23 -0.83
C TRP A 42 -5.45 -0.22 -1.90
N GLN A 43 -6.74 -0.19 -2.20
CA GLN A 43 -7.32 0.70 -3.19
C GLN A 43 -8.58 1.33 -2.61
N THR A 44 -8.81 2.59 -2.91
CA THR A 44 -10.05 3.26 -2.55
C THR A 44 -10.33 4.41 -3.49
N SER A 45 -11.53 4.96 -3.38
CA SER A 45 -11.98 6.08 -4.18
C SER A 45 -12.42 7.23 -3.30
N TYR A 46 -12.10 8.44 -3.77
CA TYR A 46 -12.44 9.71 -3.17
C TYR A 46 -13.16 10.59 -4.18
N GLY A 47 -14.03 11.46 -3.68
CA GLY A 47 -14.69 12.46 -4.50
C GLY A 47 -14.83 13.77 -3.75
N LEU A 48 -15.12 14.84 -4.48
CA LEU A 48 -15.53 16.10 -3.87
C LEU A 48 -16.95 15.97 -3.29
N PRO A 49 -17.30 16.75 -2.26
CA PRO A 49 -18.66 16.82 -1.76
C PRO A 49 -19.65 17.12 -2.88
N GLY A 50 -20.60 16.22 -3.12
CA GLY A 50 -21.61 16.37 -4.18
C GLY A 50 -21.12 16.09 -5.61
N GLU A 51 -19.92 15.54 -5.80
CA GLU A 51 -19.38 15.19 -7.13
C GLU A 51 -20.22 14.15 -7.90
N GLY A 52 -21.09 13.42 -7.19
CA GLY A 52 -21.86 12.33 -7.75
C GLY A 52 -21.02 11.06 -7.97
N LEU A 53 -21.60 10.07 -8.64
CA LEU A 53 -20.94 8.80 -8.95
C LEU A 53 -20.68 8.70 -10.48
N PRO A 54 -19.52 8.19 -10.92
CA PRO A 54 -18.43 7.65 -10.11
C PRO A 54 -17.46 8.73 -9.57
N PRO A 55 -16.76 8.46 -8.46
CA PRO A 55 -15.67 9.29 -7.98
C PRO A 55 -14.56 9.44 -9.04
N ARG A 56 -13.93 10.62 -9.10
CA ARG A 56 -12.84 10.87 -10.06
C ARG A 56 -11.45 10.58 -9.52
N VAL A 57 -11.30 10.49 -8.20
CA VAL A 57 -10.00 10.27 -7.56
C VAL A 57 -9.92 8.84 -7.08
N GLN A 58 -9.03 8.07 -7.70
CA GLN A 58 -8.63 6.75 -7.21
C GLN A 58 -7.29 6.87 -6.50
N ALA A 59 -7.16 6.16 -5.38
CA ALA A 59 -5.95 6.11 -4.61
C ALA A 59 -5.56 4.66 -4.34
N ASP A 60 -4.35 4.31 -4.75
CA ASP A 60 -3.79 2.96 -4.64
C ASP A 60 -2.49 3.02 -3.83
N VAL A 61 -2.35 2.13 -2.86
CA VAL A 61 -1.12 1.90 -2.09
C VAL A 61 -0.74 0.44 -2.25
N SER A 62 0.46 0.18 -2.75
CA SER A 62 0.98 -1.18 -2.91
C SER A 62 2.34 -1.34 -2.22
N CYS A 63 2.50 -2.46 -1.53
CA CYS A 63 3.76 -2.91 -0.96
C CYS A 63 4.13 -4.22 -1.63
N GLY A 64 5.15 -4.17 -2.48
CA GLY A 64 5.69 -5.35 -3.14
C GLY A 64 6.71 -6.06 -2.26
N TRP A 65 6.62 -7.39 -2.23
CA TRP A 65 7.55 -8.29 -1.56
C TRP A 65 8.19 -9.26 -2.57
N PRO A 66 9.00 -8.72 -3.51
CA PRO A 66 9.58 -9.52 -4.58
C PRO A 66 10.54 -10.59 -4.03
N THR A 67 10.86 -11.58 -4.86
CA THR A 67 11.81 -12.66 -4.54
C THR A 67 13.13 -12.14 -3.98
N TRP A 68 13.61 -10.98 -4.45
CA TRP A 68 14.82 -10.37 -3.92
C TRP A 68 14.66 -9.95 -2.44
N SER A 69 13.58 -9.26 -2.08
CA SER A 69 13.31 -8.86 -0.70
C SER A 69 13.15 -10.08 0.21
N GLN A 70 12.53 -11.15 -0.30
CA GLN A 70 12.43 -12.43 0.40
C GLN A 70 13.81 -13.06 0.67
N THR A 71 14.68 -13.11 -0.33
CA THR A 71 16.04 -13.62 -0.20
C THR A 71 16.87 -12.77 0.77
N ALA A 72 16.83 -11.44 0.62
CA ALA A 72 17.52 -10.51 1.50
C ALA A 72 17.08 -10.65 2.96
N TYR A 73 15.77 -10.79 3.21
CA TYR A 73 15.25 -11.04 4.55
C TYR A 73 15.76 -12.37 5.13
N ARG A 74 15.82 -13.44 4.31
CA ARG A 74 16.35 -14.74 4.75
C ARG A 74 17.82 -14.65 5.10
N SER A 75 18.65 -14.07 4.23
CA SER A 75 20.08 -13.88 4.51
C SER A 75 20.30 -13.05 5.77
N TRP A 76 19.56 -11.95 5.94
CA TRP A 76 19.57 -11.19 7.20
C TRP A 76 19.19 -12.04 8.42
N TYR A 77 18.14 -12.87 8.32
CA TYR A 77 17.68 -13.71 9.43
C TYR A 77 18.69 -14.79 9.85
N VAL A 78 19.49 -15.30 8.90
CA VAL A 78 20.54 -16.30 9.17
C VAL A 78 21.93 -15.67 9.35
N ASP A 79 22.01 -14.33 9.44
CA ASP A 79 23.26 -13.57 9.62
C ASP A 79 24.27 -13.77 8.46
N GLU A 80 23.76 -13.97 7.24
CA GLU A 80 24.53 -13.99 6.00
C GLU A 80 24.74 -12.59 5.42
N GLU A 81 25.78 -12.43 4.60
CA GLU A 81 26.07 -11.19 3.91
C GLU A 81 24.97 -10.84 2.88
N LEU A 82 24.46 -9.61 2.96
CA LEU A 82 23.44 -9.12 2.04
C LEU A 82 24.04 -8.86 0.66
N GLY A 83 23.49 -9.50 -0.37
CA GLY A 83 23.86 -9.24 -1.75
C GLY A 83 23.43 -7.85 -2.25
N GLU A 84 23.97 -7.44 -3.39
CA GLU A 84 23.59 -6.18 -4.04
C GLU A 84 22.20 -6.29 -4.69
N PRO A 85 21.27 -5.34 -4.43
CA PRO A 85 19.94 -5.38 -5.02
C PRO A 85 19.98 -5.29 -6.54
N PRO A 86 18.99 -5.90 -7.24
CA PRO A 86 18.85 -5.74 -8.68
C PRO A 86 18.72 -4.26 -9.01
N ARG A 87 19.48 -3.81 -10.01
CA ARG A 87 19.40 -2.44 -10.52
C ARG A 87 18.20 -2.34 -11.45
N ILE A 88 17.36 -1.33 -11.23
CA ILE A 88 16.17 -1.00 -12.03
C ILE A 88 16.51 0.17 -12.95
#